data_AF-A0A3N4K9B8-F1
#
_entry.id   AF-A0A3N4K9B8-F1
#
_cell.length_a   1.000
_cell.length_b   1.000
_cell.length_c   1.000
_cell.angle_alpha   90.00
_cell.angle_beta   90.00
_cell.angle_gamma   90.00
#
_symmetry.space_group_name_H-M   'P 1'
#
loop_
_entity.id
_entity.type
_entity.pdbx_description
1 polymer ?
#
loop_
_entity_poly.entity_id
_entity_poly.type
_entity_poly.pdbx_seq_one_letter_code
_entity_poly.pdbx_strand_id
1 'polypeptide(L)'
;DDAALEAAKGAVSGAIRWGAFSILAGAAAYLSSPIFRNLTVQFKVYLWMCPTVVGSMIEADSRLRAYESTIRMRRRAAMEDARERAYVREIEELERRGRG
;
A
#
# COMPACT_ATOMS: atom_id res chain seq x y z
N ASP A 1 -6.11 5.03 14.19
CA ASP A 1 -5.67 3.61 14.11
C ASP A 1 -6.03 2.88 12.82
N ASP A 2 -6.99 3.35 12.02
CA ASP A 2 -7.39 2.67 10.77
C ASP A 2 -6.28 2.58 9.70
N ALA A 3 -5.45 3.63 9.56
CA ALA A 3 -4.36 3.63 8.59
C ALA A 3 -3.28 2.57 8.89
N ALA A 4 -2.98 2.34 10.16
CA ALA A 4 -2.03 1.32 10.59
C ALA A 4 -2.59 -0.10 10.37
N LEU A 5 -3.89 -0.28 10.58
CA LEU A 5 -4.58 -1.56 10.35
C LEU A 5 -4.63 -1.92 8.85
N GLU A 6 -4.88 -0.94 7.98
CA GLU A 6 -4.90 -1.16 6.53
C GLU A 6 -3.49 -1.42 5.96
N ALA A 7 -2.47 -0.78 6.54
CA ALA A 7 -1.08 -1.08 6.26
C ALA A 7 -0.70 -2.50 6.73
N ALA A 8 -1.12 -2.92 7.93
CA ALA A 8 -0.86 -4.26 8.46
C ALA A 8 -1.52 -5.36 7.62
N LYS A 9 -2.80 -5.18 7.24
CA LYS A 9 -3.54 -6.17 6.42
C LYS A 9 -2.85 -6.47 5.11
N GLY A 10 -2.38 -5.46 4.41
CA GLY A 10 -1.73 -5.72 3.13
C GLY A 10 -0.23 -6.04 3.24
N ALA A 11 0.40 -5.86 4.41
CA ALA A 11 1.71 -6.46 4.69
C ALA A 11 1.55 -7.97 4.87
N VAL A 12 0.47 -8.39 5.55
CA VAL A 12 0.06 -9.79 5.66
C VAL A 12 -0.28 -10.38 4.28
N SER A 13 -1.04 -9.67 3.43
CA SER A 13 -1.32 -10.16 2.07
C SER A 13 -0.06 -10.31 1.21
N GLY A 14 0.88 -9.37 1.29
CA GLY A 14 2.17 -9.45 0.62
C GLY A 14 3.01 -10.63 1.11
N ALA A 15 3.11 -10.80 2.44
CA ALA A 15 3.83 -11.91 3.05
C ALA A 15 3.24 -13.28 2.68
N ILE A 16 1.91 -13.39 2.62
CA ILE A 16 1.23 -14.64 2.22
C ILE A 16 1.49 -14.94 0.74
N ARG A 17 1.29 -13.97 -0.16
CA ARG A 17 1.44 -14.17 -1.61
C ARG A 17 2.87 -14.54 -1.98
N TRP A 18 3.85 -13.79 -1.47
CA TRP A 18 5.26 -14.06 -1.75
C TRP A 18 5.78 -15.25 -0.94
N GLY A 19 5.21 -15.52 0.24
CA GLY A 19 5.51 -16.71 1.04
C GLY A 19 5.11 -17.99 0.36
N ALA A 20 3.91 -18.03 -0.21
CA ALA A 20 3.44 -19.16 -1.01
C ALA A 20 4.30 -19.37 -2.27
N PHE A 21 4.65 -18.29 -2.98
CA PHE A 21 5.53 -18.36 -4.15
C PHE A 21 6.91 -18.91 -3.79
N SER A 22 7.48 -18.43 -2.68
CA SER A 22 8.78 -18.86 -2.17
C SER A 22 8.79 -20.34 -1.76
N ILE A 23 7.71 -20.83 -1.12
CA ILE A 23 7.55 -22.25 -0.77
C ILE A 23 7.46 -23.11 -2.03
N LEU A 24 6.67 -22.70 -3.02
CA LEU A 24 6.55 -23.41 -4.30
C LEU A 24 7.89 -23.48 -5.03
N ALA A 25 8.62 -22.36 -5.11
CA ALA A 25 9.95 -22.30 -5.69
C ALA A 25 10.95 -23.18 -4.93
N GLY A 26 10.93 -23.15 -3.59
CA GLY A 26 11.76 -24.00 -2.74
C GLY A 26 11.47 -25.50 -2.91
N ALA A 27 10.19 -25.87 -3.06
CA ALA A 27 9.77 -27.24 -3.34
C ALA A 27 10.24 -27.72 -4.73
N ALA A 28 10.09 -26.87 -5.75
CA ALA A 28 10.59 -27.15 -7.10
C ALA A 28 12.11 -27.33 -7.12
N ALA A 29 12.85 -26.47 -6.39
CA ALA A 29 14.31 -26.56 -6.26
C ALA A 29 14.76 -27.84 -5.51
N TYR A 30 13.99 -28.27 -4.50
CA TYR A 30 14.26 -29.51 -3.76
C TYR A 30 14.07 -30.77 -4.63
N LEU A 31 13.10 -30.74 -5.55
CA LEU A 31 12.86 -31.83 -6.49
C LEU A 31 13.90 -31.88 -7.61
N SER A 32 14.27 -30.74 -8.19
CA SER A 32 15.14 -30.68 -9.38
C SER A 32 16.63 -30.80 -9.06
N SER A 33 17.10 -30.30 -7.91
CA SER A 33 18.54 -30.21 -7.63
C SER A 33 18.95 -31.00 -6.37
N PRO A 34 19.89 -31.98 -6.49
CA PRO A 34 20.43 -32.70 -5.35
C PRO A 34 21.25 -31.79 -4.42
N ILE A 35 21.75 -30.64 -4.91
CA ILE A 35 22.44 -29.64 -4.09
C ILE A 35 21.48 -29.03 -3.07
N PHE A 36 20.23 -28.79 -3.45
CA PHE A 36 19.20 -28.25 -2.56
C PHE A 36 18.73 -29.25 -1.50
N ARG A 37 18.91 -30.56 -1.72
CA ARG A 37 18.58 -31.61 -0.75
C ARG A 37 19.55 -31.64 0.42
N ASN A 38 20.84 -31.44 0.15
CA ASN A 38 21.91 -31.46 1.16
C ASN A 38 22.15 -30.11 1.84
N LEU A 39 21.38 -29.08 1.49
CA LEU A 39 21.48 -27.74 2.08
C LEU A 39 21.00 -27.72 3.53
N THR A 40 21.66 -26.96 4.40
CA THR A 40 21.26 -26.85 5.82
C THR A 40 19.88 -26.18 5.96
N VAL A 41 19.20 -26.46 7.07
CA VAL A 41 17.89 -25.85 7.38
C VAL A 41 17.98 -24.32 7.41
N GLN A 42 19.06 -23.76 7.94
CA GLN A 42 19.30 -22.31 7.98
C GLN A 42 19.31 -21.68 6.59
N PHE A 43 20.02 -22.29 5.64
CA PHE A 43 20.06 -21.79 4.26
C PHE A 43 18.70 -21.90 3.55
N LYS A 44 17.92 -22.94 3.83
CA LYS A 44 16.55 -23.09 3.28
C LYS A 44 15.63 -21.98 3.80
N VAL A 45 15.68 -21.68 5.10
CA VAL A 45 14.91 -20.58 5.69
C VAL A 45 15.37 -19.23 5.14
N TYR A 46 16.68 -19.02 4.98
CA TYR A 46 17.21 -17.81 4.37
C TYR A 46 16.69 -17.62 2.94
N LEU A 47 16.77 -18.66 2.10
CA LEU A 47 16.22 -18.66 0.75
C LEU A 47 14.70 -18.42 0.74
N TRP A 48 13.97 -18.92 1.74
CA TRP A 48 12.55 -18.63 1.88
C TRP A 48 12.29 -17.16 2.20
N MET A 49 13.09 -16.57 3.09
CA MET A 49 12.93 -15.19 3.59
C MET A 49 13.30 -14.12 2.55
N CYS A 50 14.29 -14.37 1.68
CA CYS A 50 14.74 -13.38 0.70
C CYS A 50 13.60 -12.83 -0.19
N PRO A 51 12.86 -13.66 -0.93
CA PRO A 51 11.75 -13.19 -1.78
C PRO A 51 10.54 -12.72 -0.96
N THR A 52 10.30 -13.23 0.25
CA THR A 52 9.16 -12.78 1.07
C THR A 52 9.37 -11.38 1.62
N VAL A 53 10.58 -11.05 2.05
CA VAL A 53 10.93 -9.71 2.52
C VAL A 53 10.91 -8.71 1.37
N VAL A 54 11.49 -9.05 0.22
CA VAL A 54 11.46 -8.17 -0.95
C VAL A 54 10.02 -7.98 -1.45
N GLY A 55 9.25 -9.06 -1.53
CA GLY A 55 7.87 -9.02 -1.95
C GLY A 55 6.98 -8.19 -1.02
N SER A 56 7.19 -8.27 0.29
CA SER A 56 6.44 -7.47 1.27
C SER A 56 6.79 -5.98 1.17
N MET A 57 8.05 -5.64 0.91
CA MET A 57 8.47 -4.26 0.67
C MET A 57 7.80 -3.67 -0.57
N ILE A 58 7.77 -4.41 -1.69
CA ILE A 58 7.14 -3.94 -2.93
C ILE A 58 5.64 -3.68 -2.73
N GLU A 59 4.94 -4.59 -2.04
CA GLU A 59 3.50 -4.46 -1.76
C GLU A 59 3.21 -3.30 -0.80
N ALA A 60 4.10 -3.06 0.16
CA ALA A 60 4.00 -1.92 1.07
C ALA A 60 4.21 -0.60 0.32
N ASP A 61 5.21 -0.51 -0.55
CA ASP A 61 5.54 0.70 -1.32
C ASP A 61 4.43 1.04 -2.32
N SER A 62 3.86 0.03 -2.99
CA SER A 62 2.74 0.24 -3.92
C SER A 62 1.50 0.78 -3.20
N ARG A 63 1.18 0.25 -2.01
CA ARG A 63 0.05 0.71 -1.20
C ARG A 63 0.29 2.10 -0.62
N LEU A 64 1.51 2.43 -0.21
CA LEU A 64 1.88 3.77 0.24
C LEU A 64 1.65 4.81 -0.88
N ARG A 65 2.08 4.53 -2.10
CA ARG A 65 1.89 5.40 -3.26
C ARG A 65 0.42 5.60 -3.62
N ALA A 66 -0.38 4.53 -3.57
CA ALA A 66 -1.82 4.59 -3.81
C ALA A 66 -2.55 5.42 -2.74
N TYR A 67 -2.11 5.33 -1.49
CA TYR A 67 -2.64 6.15 -0.41
C TYR A 67 -2.29 7.63 -0.61
N GLU A 68 -1.06 7.93 -0.97
CA GLU A 68 -0.61 9.31 -1.20
C GLU A 68 -1.39 9.99 -2.35
N SER A 69 -1.58 9.29 -3.48
CA SER A 69 -2.36 9.82 -4.60
C SER A 69 -3.82 10.13 -4.21
N THR A 70 -4.42 9.26 -3.40
CA THR A 70 -5.77 9.44 -2.88
C THR A 70 -5.86 10.64 -1.95
N ILE A 71 -4.88 10.83 -1.06
CA ILE A 71 -4.82 12.01 -0.18
C ILE A 71 -4.68 13.30 -0.99
N ARG A 72 -3.82 13.31 -2.01
CA ARG A 72 -3.62 14.50 -2.86
C ARG A 72 -4.93 14.88 -3.57
N MET A 73 -5.67 13.91 -4.09
CA MET A 73 -7.00 14.11 -4.70
C MET A 73 -8.00 14.67 -3.69
N ARG A 74 -8.11 14.05 -2.50
CA ARG A 74 -9.03 14.50 -1.44
C ARG A 74 -8.73 15.92 -0.97
N ARG A 75 -7.44 16.28 -0.85
CA ARG A 75 -7.04 17.65 -0.49
C ARG A 75 -7.45 18.68 -1.55
N ARG A 76 -7.32 18.34 -2.84
CA ARG A 76 -7.74 19.23 -3.94
C ARG A 76 -9.26 19.45 -3.90
N ALA A 77 -10.03 18.36 -3.83
CA ALA A 77 -11.48 18.44 -3.75
C ALA A 77 -11.95 19.26 -2.53
N ALA A 78 -11.35 19.07 -1.35
CA ALA A 78 -11.70 19.84 -0.16
C ALA A 78 -11.39 21.36 -0.30
N MET A 79 -10.31 21.71 -0.99
CA MET A 79 -9.96 23.12 -1.25
C MET A 79 -10.90 23.77 -2.27
N GLU A 80 -11.30 23.02 -3.29
CA GLU A 80 -12.30 23.46 -4.27
C GLU A 80 -13.66 23.71 -3.60
N ASP A 81 -14.12 22.75 -2.79
CA ASP A 81 -15.33 22.87 -1.96
C ASP A 81 -15.28 24.11 -1.04
N ALA A 82 -14.14 24.38 -0.40
CA ALA A 82 -13.98 25.52 0.48
C ALA A 82 -14.02 26.85 -0.28
N ARG A 83 -13.41 26.90 -1.48
CA ARG A 83 -13.44 28.07 -2.36
C ARG A 83 -14.84 28.36 -2.85
N GLU A 84 -15.57 27.35 -3.30
CA GLU A 84 -16.95 27.49 -3.77
C GLU A 84 -17.85 28.08 -2.67
N ARG A 85 -17.76 27.55 -1.45
CA ARG A 85 -18.51 28.07 -0.28
C ARG A 85 -18.12 29.49 0.10
N ALA A 86 -16.90 29.93 -0.20
CA ALA A 86 -16.48 31.31 0.03
C ALA A 86 -17.09 32.25 -1.02
N TYR A 87 -17.06 31.87 -2.30
CA TYR A 87 -17.70 32.63 -3.38
C TYR A 87 -19.20 32.80 -3.17
N VAL A 88 -19.92 31.73 -2.79
CA VAL A 88 -21.35 31.80 -2.52
C VAL A 88 -21.66 32.80 -1.40
N ARG A 89 -20.86 32.80 -0.32
CA ARG A 89 -21.02 33.78 0.78
C ARG A 89 -20.77 35.21 0.33
N GLU A 90 -19.73 35.43 -0.46
CA GLU A 90 -19.41 36.77 -0.97
C GLU A 90 -20.52 37.31 -1.87
N ILE A 91 -21.07 36.48 -2.76
CA ILE A 91 -22.22 36.85 -3.61
C ILE A 91 -23.44 37.21 -2.74
N GLU A 92 -23.76 36.41 -1.73
CA GLU A 92 -24.88 36.66 -0.82
C GLU A 92 -24.71 37.96 0.00
N GLU A 93 -23.47 38.30 0.38
CA GLU A 93 -23.15 39.57 1.04
C GLU A 93 -23.30 40.78 0.10
N LEU A 94 -22.87 40.64 -1.15
CA LEU A 94 -23.01 41.68 -2.18
C LEU A 94 -24.49 41.91 -2.52
N GLU A 95 -25.28 40.85 -2.65
CA GLU A 95 -26.73 40.95 -2.85
C GLU A 95 -27.42 41.65 -1.67
N ARG A 96 -27.01 41.35 -0.43
CA ARG A 96 -27.54 42.02 0.76
C ARG A 96 -27.18 43.50 0.80
N ARG A 97 -25.96 43.87 0.39
CA ARG A 97 -25.53 45.28 0.32
C ARG A 97 -26.24 46.06 -0.79
N GLY A 98 -26.53 45.44 -1.93
CA GLY A 98 -27.23 46.09 -3.04
C GLY A 98 -28.75 46.25 -2.83
N ARG A 99 -29.33 45.53 -1.86
CA ARG A 99 -30.76 45.59 -1.50
C ARG A 99 -31.06 46.57 -0.36
N GLY A 100 -30.03 47.13 0.29
CA GLY A 100 -30.12 48.07 1.41
C GLY A 100 -29.92 49.52 1.00
#